data_AF-A0A1F4VFR6-F1
#
_entry.id   AF-A0A1F4VFR6-F1
#
_cell.length_a   1.000
_cell.length_b   1.000
_cell.length_c   1.000
_cell.angle_alpha   90.00
_cell.angle_beta   90.00
_cell.angle_gamma   90.00
#
_symmetry.space_group_name_H-M   'P 1'
#
loop_
_entity.id
_entity.type
_entity.pdbx_description
1 polymer ?
#
loop_
_entity_poly.entity_id
_entity_poly.type
_entity_poly.pdbx_seq_one_letter_code
_entity_poly.pdbx_strand_id
1 'polypeptide(L)'
;MPESLPHQRPEPVVVGPGSPEKKQKVKETILGRFGEKHYDQLPEDKRKVVEALEYLPKRPIDQSAIEQSNNITNQLLSGAGLTPFDIPERNVHIIPEKLFLEMERDPKTNGTTFFDTQAIVLNADKLINPFQRSSTILHEIAHLKGFLKLQVEEASWSQRRTGLTIGAVGKKEKTLGYFKAFKGLDEAVVEEIVKRYLPRVLEGNPFLNEEYVWQISEEAQNVKTRVAAENGIDPAEIFWVSKDGKDFESFAYPSVRKTLYYLAETIQTDNPDRFPSQDEVIDQFIQAHFNGRILNLAHLVEGSFGKDSFRILSLMRGTESGSAYQVHDYLRKQRRLR
;
A
#
# COMPACT_ATOMS: atom_id res chain seq x y z
N MET A 1 -10.91 -2.75 25.44
CA MET A 1 -10.65 -1.83 24.31
C MET A 1 -9.22 -1.36 24.48
N PRO A 2 -8.30 -1.62 23.54
CA PRO A 2 -7.01 -0.96 23.60
C PRO A 2 -7.25 0.56 23.55
N GLU A 3 -6.54 1.32 24.38
CA GLU A 3 -6.59 2.78 24.35
C GLU A 3 -6.24 3.26 22.93
N SER A 4 -7.01 4.23 22.40
CA SER A 4 -6.73 4.85 21.10
C SER A 4 -5.28 5.34 21.10
N LEU A 5 -4.48 4.88 20.14
CA LEU A 5 -3.09 5.31 20.04
C LEU A 5 -3.04 6.82 19.73
N PRO A 6 -1.95 7.52 20.11
CA PRO A 6 -1.83 8.93 19.80
C PRO A 6 -1.97 9.15 18.29
N HIS A 7 -2.82 10.10 17.89
CA HIS A 7 -2.96 10.59 16.51
C HIS A 7 -1.72 11.43 16.12
N GLN A 8 -0.53 10.85 16.29
CA GLN A 8 0.76 11.49 16.07
C GLN A 8 1.59 10.61 15.13
N ARG A 9 1.87 11.14 13.93
CA ARG A 9 2.74 10.49 12.97
C ARG A 9 4.19 10.52 13.49
N PRO A 10 4.95 9.42 13.39
CA PRO A 10 6.39 9.43 13.62
C PRO A 10 7.13 10.43 12.72
N GLU A 11 8.20 11.02 13.24
CA GLU A 11 8.97 12.00 12.47
C GLU A 11 9.53 11.38 11.17
N PRO A 12 9.28 11.99 10.00
CA PRO A 12 9.86 11.51 8.76
C PRO A 12 11.37 11.75 8.75
N VAL A 13 12.09 10.86 8.05
CA VAL A 13 13.53 11.05 7.83
C VAL A 13 13.74 12.15 6.79
N VAL A 14 14.45 13.22 7.17
CA VAL A 14 14.74 14.35 6.26
C VAL A 14 16.22 14.42 5.93
N VAL A 15 16.57 14.49 4.65
CA VAL A 15 17.95 14.60 4.16
C VAL A 15 18.07 15.65 3.05
N GLY A 16 19.27 15.90 2.55
CA GLY A 16 19.51 16.80 1.40
C GLY A 16 20.34 18.04 1.76
N PRO A 17 20.64 18.90 0.77
CA PRO A 17 21.49 20.06 0.95
C PRO A 17 20.80 21.26 1.60
N GLY A 18 19.47 21.26 1.77
CA GLY A 18 18.75 22.38 2.39
C GLY A 18 19.19 22.66 3.84
N SER A 19 19.02 23.91 4.27
CA SER A 19 19.40 24.40 5.60
C SER A 19 18.72 23.61 6.73
N PRO A 20 19.31 23.57 7.94
CA PRO A 20 18.67 22.95 9.10
C PRO A 20 17.25 23.48 9.37
N GLU A 21 17.05 24.80 9.25
CA GLU A 21 15.76 25.46 9.45
C GLU A 21 14.75 25.03 8.39
N LYS A 22 15.18 24.92 7.13
CA LYS A 22 14.33 24.44 6.05
C LYS A 22 13.91 22.98 6.26
N LYS A 23 14.85 22.11 6.66
CA LYS A 23 14.58 20.70 6.97
C LYS A 23 13.58 20.56 8.11
N GLN A 24 13.75 21.35 9.17
CA GLN A 24 12.84 21.38 10.31
C GLN A 24 11.46 21.87 9.91
N LYS A 25 11.36 22.97 9.14
CA LYS A 25 10.09 23.48 8.61
C LYS A 25 9.34 22.46 7.76
N VAL A 26 10.03 21.72 6.89
CA VAL A 26 9.42 20.66 6.07
C VAL A 26 8.91 19.52 6.96
N LYS A 27 9.68 19.11 7.97
CA LYS A 27 9.26 18.10 8.94
C LYS A 27 7.99 18.53 9.67
N GLU A 28 7.97 19.74 10.23
CA GLU A 28 6.82 20.33 10.92
C GLU A 28 5.61 20.45 10.01
N THR A 29 5.81 20.80 8.74
CA THR A 29 4.74 20.86 7.74
C THR A 29 4.08 19.50 7.57
N ILE A 30 4.86 18.42 7.43
CA ILE A 30 4.33 17.06 7.27
C ILE A 30 3.60 16.60 8.53
N LEU A 31 4.18 16.83 9.70
CA LEU A 31 3.56 16.47 10.98
C LEU A 31 2.27 17.25 11.23
N GLY A 32 2.26 18.55 10.90
CA GLY A 32 1.09 19.41 11.04
C GLY A 32 -0.06 19.09 10.09
N ARG A 33 0.20 18.34 9.02
CA ARG A 33 -0.83 17.83 8.09
C ARG A 33 -1.48 16.54 8.56
N PHE A 34 -1.07 16.00 9.70
CA PHE A 34 -1.60 14.77 10.27
C PHE A 34 -2.47 15.05 11.50
N GLY A 35 -3.57 14.32 11.66
CA GLY A 35 -4.43 14.48 12.84
C GLY A 35 -5.23 15.78 12.81
N GLU A 36 -5.50 16.36 13.97
CA GLU A 36 -6.52 17.42 14.13
C GLU A 36 -6.34 18.62 13.22
N LYS A 37 -5.09 18.95 12.87
CA LYS A 37 -4.74 20.07 11.97
C LYS A 37 -4.79 19.71 10.48
N HIS A 38 -5.20 18.48 10.13
CA HIS A 38 -5.21 18.02 8.74
C HIS A 38 -5.99 18.95 7.81
N TYR A 39 -7.18 19.41 8.22
CA TYR A 39 -8.01 20.30 7.41
C TYR A 39 -7.46 21.73 7.32
N ASP A 40 -6.57 22.15 8.22
CA ASP A 40 -5.96 23.50 8.20
C ASP A 40 -5.05 23.69 7.00
N GLN A 41 -4.64 22.59 6.34
CA GLN A 41 -3.84 22.64 5.11
C GLN A 41 -4.66 22.97 3.86
N LEU A 42 -5.98 22.79 3.90
CA LEU A 42 -6.85 23.00 2.76
C LEU A 42 -7.31 24.47 2.71
N PRO A 43 -7.28 25.12 1.53
CA PRO A 43 -7.93 26.41 1.32
C PRO A 43 -9.41 26.35 1.75
N GLU A 44 -9.95 27.43 2.32
CA GLU A 44 -11.29 27.44 2.93
C GLU A 44 -12.41 27.04 1.94
N ASP A 45 -12.31 27.49 0.70
CA ASP A 45 -13.24 27.14 -0.39
C ASP A 45 -13.21 25.63 -0.68
N LYS A 46 -12.01 25.04 -0.80
CA LYS A 46 -11.84 23.61 -1.03
C LYS A 46 -12.26 22.78 0.17
N ARG A 47 -11.95 23.25 1.38
CA ARG A 47 -12.37 22.61 2.62
C ARG A 47 -13.89 22.51 2.71
N LYS A 48 -14.61 23.60 2.41
CA LYS A 48 -16.09 23.59 2.38
C LYS A 48 -16.64 22.61 1.35
N VAL A 49 -16.00 22.48 0.19
CA VAL A 49 -16.39 21.50 -0.84
C VAL A 49 -16.18 20.07 -0.33
N VAL A 50 -15.03 19.77 0.27
CA VAL A 50 -14.76 18.45 0.86
C VAL A 50 -15.75 18.18 1.99
N GLU A 51 -15.93 19.08 2.95
CA GLU A 51 -16.87 18.91 4.07
C GLU A 51 -18.34 18.77 3.62
N ALA A 52 -18.73 19.37 2.49
CA ALA A 52 -20.09 19.27 1.96
C ALA A 52 -20.33 18.01 1.10
N LEU A 53 -19.29 17.48 0.45
CA LEU A 53 -19.40 16.34 -0.47
C LEU A 53 -18.90 15.02 0.14
N GLU A 54 -18.06 15.10 1.16
CA GLU A 54 -17.65 13.98 1.98
C GLU A 54 -18.69 13.77 3.08
N TYR A 55 -19.11 12.52 3.28
CA TYR A 55 -19.95 12.18 4.41
C TYR A 55 -19.15 12.35 5.71
N LEU A 56 -19.51 13.35 6.52
CA LEU A 56 -18.96 13.58 7.86
C LEU A 56 -20.09 13.60 8.92
N PRO A 57 -20.03 12.75 9.96
CA PRO A 57 -19.06 11.67 10.16
C PRO A 57 -19.14 10.63 9.03
N LYS A 58 -18.04 9.88 8.79
CA LYS A 58 -18.09 8.78 7.82
C LYS A 58 -19.11 7.75 8.27
N ARG A 59 -19.56 6.95 7.30
CA ARG A 59 -20.49 5.86 7.56
C ARG A 59 -19.82 4.86 8.52
N PRO A 60 -20.57 4.27 9.47
CA PRO A 60 -20.00 3.38 10.48
C PRO A 60 -19.17 2.22 9.91
N ILE A 61 -19.56 1.72 8.73
CA ILE A 61 -18.82 0.70 8.00
C ILE A 61 -17.40 1.15 7.60
N ASP A 62 -17.25 2.40 7.16
CA ASP A 62 -15.96 2.95 6.73
C ASP A 62 -15.11 3.30 7.96
N GLN A 63 -15.73 3.81 9.03
CA GLN A 63 -15.05 4.05 10.31
C GLN A 63 -14.46 2.75 10.88
N SER A 64 -15.26 1.67 10.89
CA SER A 64 -14.79 0.36 11.33
C SER A 64 -13.69 -0.20 10.43
N ALA A 65 -13.79 -0.04 9.11
CA ALA A 65 -12.73 -0.46 8.19
C ALA A 65 -11.39 0.27 8.44
N ILE A 66 -11.43 1.58 8.71
CA ILE A 66 -10.25 2.38 9.08
C ILE A 66 -9.66 1.89 10.40
N GLU A 67 -10.49 1.68 11.43
CA GLU A 67 -10.07 1.18 12.74
C GLU A 67 -9.40 -0.19 12.64
N GLN A 68 -10.04 -1.16 11.97
CA GLN A 68 -9.48 -2.50 11.82
C GLN A 68 -8.19 -2.49 11.00
N SER A 69 -8.13 -1.67 9.94
CA SER A 69 -6.91 -1.50 9.14
C SER A 69 -5.79 -0.88 9.96
N ASN A 70 -6.08 0.08 10.83
CA ASN A 70 -5.13 0.63 11.78
C ASN A 70 -4.61 -0.43 12.74
N ASN A 71 -5.49 -1.20 13.37
CA ASN A 71 -5.12 -2.27 14.31
C ASN A 71 -4.15 -3.28 13.68
N ILE A 72 -4.44 -3.74 12.47
CA ILE A 72 -3.60 -4.69 11.75
C ILE A 72 -2.25 -4.08 11.40
N THR A 73 -2.23 -2.91 10.78
CA THR A 73 -0.98 -2.27 10.38
C THR A 73 -0.13 -1.82 11.57
N ASN A 74 -0.74 -1.53 12.73
CA ASN A 74 -0.01 -1.29 13.97
C ASN A 74 0.68 -2.54 14.52
N GLN A 75 0.04 -3.71 14.39
CA GLN A 75 0.70 -4.98 14.72
C GLN A 75 1.91 -5.22 13.81
N LEU A 76 1.80 -4.91 12.52
CA LEU A 76 2.92 -5.01 11.57
C LEU A 76 4.06 -4.01 11.89
N LEU A 77 3.72 -2.76 12.22
CA LEU A 77 4.70 -1.76 12.67
C LEU A 77 5.44 -2.23 13.93
N SER A 78 4.70 -2.76 14.91
CA SER A 78 5.27 -3.25 16.17
C SER A 78 6.17 -4.46 15.93
N GLY A 79 5.75 -5.39 15.07
CA GLY A 79 6.57 -6.53 14.64
C GLY A 79 7.85 -6.13 13.89
N ALA A 80 7.84 -4.98 13.22
CA ALA A 80 9.02 -4.38 12.59
C ALA A 80 9.91 -3.57 13.56
N GLY A 81 9.55 -3.51 14.86
CA GLY A 81 10.26 -2.75 15.89
C GLY A 81 10.03 -1.23 15.79
N LEU A 82 8.90 -0.80 15.23
CA LEU A 82 8.54 0.60 15.05
C LEU A 82 7.40 0.99 15.99
N THR A 83 7.30 2.29 16.29
CA THR A 83 6.19 2.85 17.06
C THR A 83 4.91 2.83 16.22
N PRO A 84 3.83 2.15 16.66
CA PRO A 84 2.55 2.17 15.98
C PRO A 84 1.86 3.54 16.11
N PHE A 85 1.00 3.87 15.16
CA PHE A 85 0.20 5.09 15.17
C PHE A 85 -1.04 4.92 14.30
N ASP A 86 -2.13 5.58 14.66
CA ASP A 86 -3.38 5.50 13.92
C ASP A 86 -3.47 6.58 12.86
N ILE A 87 -3.85 6.20 11.64
CA ILE A 87 -4.33 7.14 10.63
C ILE A 87 -5.76 7.52 11.01
N PRO A 88 -6.01 8.78 11.38
CA PRO A 88 -7.31 9.17 11.87
C PRO A 88 -8.29 9.35 10.69
N GLU A 89 -9.57 9.22 10.99
CA GLU A 89 -10.66 9.28 10.00
C GLU A 89 -10.59 10.52 9.11
N ARG A 90 -10.22 11.66 9.70
CA ARG A 90 -10.07 12.96 9.03
C ARG A 90 -8.98 13.02 7.96
N ASN A 91 -8.04 12.07 7.96
CA ASN A 91 -6.98 11.96 6.96
C ASN A 91 -7.37 11.02 5.80
N VAL A 92 -8.53 10.36 5.89
CA VAL A 92 -9.08 9.49 4.84
C VAL A 92 -10.28 10.22 4.24
N HIS A 93 -10.31 10.45 2.94
CA HIS A 93 -11.39 11.14 2.26
C HIS A 93 -12.10 10.20 1.29
N ILE A 94 -13.42 10.11 1.39
CA ILE A 94 -14.24 9.32 0.46
C ILE A 94 -15.15 10.30 -0.27
N ILE A 95 -14.80 10.61 -1.52
CA ILE A 95 -15.36 11.75 -2.26
C ILE A 95 -15.88 11.34 -3.64
N PRO A 96 -16.82 12.11 -4.23
CA PRO A 96 -17.35 11.84 -5.57
C PRO A 96 -16.25 11.83 -6.64
N GLU A 97 -16.46 11.08 -7.72
CA GLU A 97 -15.47 10.87 -8.79
C GLU A 97 -14.98 12.20 -9.37
N LYS A 98 -15.88 13.16 -9.57
CA LYS A 98 -15.51 14.47 -10.11
C LYS A 98 -14.40 15.14 -9.31
N LEU A 99 -14.52 15.18 -7.97
CA LEU A 99 -13.54 15.79 -7.09
C LEU A 99 -12.28 14.91 -6.98
N PHE A 100 -12.46 13.59 -6.95
CA PHE A 100 -11.34 12.64 -7.00
C PHE A 100 -10.43 12.89 -8.22
N LEU A 101 -11.02 13.05 -9.41
CA LEU A 101 -10.29 13.25 -10.66
C LEU A 101 -9.59 14.61 -10.78
N GLU A 102 -9.98 15.61 -9.97
CA GLU A 102 -9.24 16.86 -9.85
C GLU A 102 -7.90 16.68 -9.12
N MET A 103 -7.81 15.66 -8.26
CA MET A 103 -6.63 15.34 -7.45
C MET A 103 -5.79 14.23 -8.06
N GLU A 104 -6.42 13.14 -8.50
CA GLU A 104 -5.82 11.98 -9.14
C GLU A 104 -6.28 11.90 -10.59
N ARG A 105 -5.38 12.18 -11.53
CA ARG A 105 -5.74 12.33 -12.94
C ARG A 105 -5.88 11.00 -13.68
N ASP A 106 -5.43 9.89 -13.10
CA ASP A 106 -5.62 8.58 -13.69
C ASP A 106 -7.03 8.04 -13.38
N PRO A 107 -7.94 7.96 -14.38
CA PRO A 107 -9.29 7.46 -14.17
C PRO A 107 -9.35 5.97 -13.84
N LYS A 108 -8.24 5.23 -13.90
CA LYS A 108 -8.18 3.82 -13.51
C LYS A 108 -7.89 3.62 -12.03
N THR A 109 -7.54 4.69 -11.32
CA THR A 109 -7.23 4.64 -9.89
C THR A 109 -8.52 4.84 -9.08
N ASN A 110 -8.70 4.00 -8.05
CA ASN A 110 -9.87 4.05 -7.17
C ASN A 110 -9.55 4.62 -5.78
N GLY A 111 -8.28 4.58 -5.37
CA GLY A 111 -7.76 5.12 -4.12
C GLY A 111 -6.31 5.57 -4.31
N THR A 112 -5.90 6.58 -3.56
CA THR A 112 -4.52 7.09 -3.64
C THR A 112 -4.07 7.67 -2.30
N THR A 113 -2.77 7.49 -2.02
CA THR A 113 -2.10 8.05 -0.86
C THR A 113 -1.23 9.23 -1.25
N PHE A 114 -1.52 10.38 -0.66
CA PHE A 114 -0.74 11.61 -0.80
C PHE A 114 0.18 11.81 0.40
N PHE A 115 1.43 11.34 0.31
CA PHE A 115 2.41 11.45 1.41
C PHE A 115 2.80 12.89 1.75
N ASP A 116 2.60 13.85 0.86
CA ASP A 116 2.88 15.26 1.14
C ASP A 116 1.76 15.91 1.95
N THR A 117 0.50 15.65 1.61
CA THR A 117 -0.67 16.16 2.34
C THR A 117 -1.09 15.26 3.51
N GLN A 118 -0.44 14.10 3.65
CA GLN A 118 -0.80 13.06 4.63
C GLN A 118 -2.26 12.61 4.48
N ALA A 119 -2.77 12.59 3.24
CA ALA A 119 -4.15 12.25 2.94
C ALA A 119 -4.23 10.90 2.22
N ILE A 120 -5.30 10.18 2.47
CA ILE A 120 -5.78 9.07 1.67
C ILE A 120 -7.07 9.55 1.00
N VAL A 121 -7.23 9.34 -0.30
CA VAL A 121 -8.42 9.80 -1.03
C VAL A 121 -8.97 8.65 -1.86
N LEU A 122 -10.28 8.40 -1.75
CA LEU A 122 -11.00 7.29 -2.34
C LEU A 122 -12.13 7.81 -3.23
N ASN A 123 -12.31 7.17 -4.39
CA ASN A 123 -13.38 7.45 -5.31
C ASN A 123 -14.67 6.74 -4.87
N ALA A 124 -15.61 7.51 -4.31
CA ALA A 124 -16.87 7.00 -3.77
C ALA A 124 -17.76 6.34 -4.83
N ASP A 125 -17.74 6.85 -6.06
CA ASP A 125 -18.62 6.41 -7.13
C ASP A 125 -18.14 5.09 -7.76
N LYS A 126 -16.86 4.76 -7.62
CA LYS A 126 -16.28 3.47 -8.05
C LYS A 126 -16.27 2.44 -6.93
N LEU A 127 -15.97 2.85 -5.71
CA LEU A 127 -15.88 1.97 -4.54
C LEU A 127 -17.24 1.80 -3.87
N ILE A 128 -18.26 1.39 -4.64
CA ILE A 128 -19.63 1.21 -4.14
C ILE A 128 -19.66 0.00 -3.18
N ASN A 129 -19.02 -1.10 -3.60
CA ASN A 129 -18.93 -2.33 -2.81
C ASN A 129 -18.13 -2.10 -1.52
N PRO A 130 -18.70 -2.37 -0.33
CA PRO A 130 -18.01 -2.15 0.94
C PRO A 130 -16.81 -3.07 1.19
N PHE A 131 -16.75 -4.27 0.60
CA PHE A 131 -15.57 -5.15 0.67
C PHE A 131 -14.43 -4.55 -0.13
N GLN A 132 -14.70 -4.13 -1.37
CA GLN A 132 -13.70 -3.48 -2.24
C GLN A 132 -13.19 -2.18 -1.62
N ARG A 133 -14.10 -1.39 -1.03
CA ARG A 133 -13.73 -0.17 -0.29
C ARG A 133 -12.88 -0.48 0.95
N SER A 134 -13.23 -1.50 1.74
CA SER A 134 -12.43 -1.90 2.91
C SER A 134 -11.04 -2.39 2.51
N SER A 135 -10.94 -3.15 1.40
CA SER A 135 -9.68 -3.55 0.78
C SER A 135 -8.84 -2.34 0.37
N THR A 136 -9.45 -1.35 -0.29
CA THR A 136 -8.75 -0.11 -0.70
C THR A 136 -8.31 0.72 0.52
N ILE A 137 -9.13 0.82 1.57
CA ILE A 137 -8.75 1.50 2.82
C ILE A 137 -7.51 0.84 3.43
N LEU A 138 -7.48 -0.49 3.53
CA LEU A 138 -6.31 -1.22 4.04
C LEU A 138 -5.07 -0.99 3.16
N HIS A 139 -5.24 -1.03 1.85
CA HIS A 139 -4.18 -0.79 0.86
C HIS A 139 -3.54 0.60 1.05
N GLU A 140 -4.35 1.65 1.09
CA GLU A 140 -3.85 3.03 1.24
C GLU A 140 -3.30 3.31 2.63
N ILE A 141 -3.88 2.72 3.69
CA ILE A 141 -3.34 2.81 5.05
C ILE A 141 -1.96 2.18 5.15
N ALA A 142 -1.75 1.02 4.51
CA ALA A 142 -0.44 0.39 4.44
C ALA A 142 0.58 1.31 3.74
N HIS A 143 0.23 1.90 2.59
CA HIS A 143 1.07 2.91 1.93
C HIS A 143 1.41 4.07 2.85
N LEU A 144 0.43 4.75 3.45
CA LEU A 144 0.67 5.97 4.24
C LEU A 144 1.49 5.70 5.51
N LYS A 145 1.38 4.49 6.09
CA LYS A 145 2.20 4.02 7.21
C LYS A 145 3.59 3.53 6.80
N GLY A 146 3.82 3.28 5.51
CA GLY A 146 5.11 2.92 4.96
C GLY A 146 6.21 3.94 5.26
N PHE A 147 7.46 3.48 5.14
CA PHE A 147 8.64 4.30 5.42
C PHE A 147 8.66 5.60 4.61
N LEU A 148 8.76 6.75 5.26
CA LEU A 148 8.81 8.05 4.59
C LEU A 148 10.18 8.73 4.76
N LYS A 149 10.84 8.98 3.63
CA LYS A 149 12.07 9.79 3.56
C LYS A 149 11.93 10.94 2.58
N LEU A 150 12.20 12.14 3.07
CA LEU A 150 12.12 13.38 2.32
C LEU A 150 13.52 13.86 1.94
N GLN A 151 13.65 14.40 0.73
CA GLN A 151 14.82 15.17 0.32
C GLN A 151 14.45 16.64 0.23
N VAL A 152 15.22 17.48 0.91
CA VAL A 152 15.03 18.92 1.02
C VAL A 152 16.20 19.64 0.38
N GLU A 153 15.88 20.54 -0.53
CA GLU A 153 16.75 21.55 -1.12
C GLU A 153 16.28 22.93 -0.63
N GLU A 154 17.05 23.98 -0.90
CA GLU A 154 16.67 25.34 -0.46
C GLU A 154 15.31 25.76 -1.04
N ALA A 155 15.14 25.58 -2.35
CA ALA A 155 13.96 26.02 -3.08
C ALA A 155 12.80 25.01 -3.07
N SER A 156 13.05 23.74 -2.75
CA SER A 156 12.05 22.68 -2.93
C SER A 156 12.26 21.49 -1.99
N TRP A 157 11.30 20.58 -1.97
CA TRP A 157 11.46 19.28 -1.34
C TRP A 157 10.64 18.23 -2.10
N SER A 158 11.00 16.96 -1.91
CA SER A 158 10.40 15.84 -2.64
C SER A 158 10.43 14.56 -1.80
N GLN A 159 9.51 13.65 -2.10
CA GLN A 159 9.52 12.28 -1.59
C GLN A 159 10.71 11.52 -2.19
N ARG A 160 11.75 11.27 -1.39
CA ARG A 160 12.91 10.48 -1.84
C ARG A 160 12.62 8.99 -1.73
N ARG A 161 11.93 8.55 -0.67
CA ARG A 161 11.46 7.18 -0.50
C ARG A 161 10.10 7.14 0.20
N THR A 162 9.27 6.23 -0.25
CA THR A 162 7.94 5.90 0.30
C THR A 162 7.82 4.39 0.25
N GLY A 163 7.71 3.72 1.39
CA GLY A 163 7.78 2.25 1.44
C GLY A 163 9.11 1.74 0.85
N LEU A 164 8.98 0.84 -0.14
CA LEU A 164 10.09 0.33 -0.95
C LEU A 164 10.40 1.23 -2.15
N THR A 165 9.48 2.09 -2.56
CA THR A 165 9.65 2.99 -3.71
C THR A 165 10.76 4.02 -3.48
N ILE A 166 11.60 4.24 -4.50
CA ILE A 166 12.67 5.25 -4.49
C ILE A 166 12.47 6.23 -5.65
N GLY A 167 12.32 7.52 -5.33
CA GLY A 167 12.25 8.59 -6.31
C GLY A 167 13.63 9.04 -6.79
N ALA A 168 13.76 9.32 -8.08
CA ALA A 168 14.82 10.17 -8.59
C ALA A 168 14.60 11.59 -8.07
N VAL A 169 15.62 12.19 -7.44
CA VAL A 169 15.53 13.50 -6.80
C VAL A 169 16.75 14.35 -7.13
N GLY A 170 16.55 15.67 -7.21
CA GLY A 170 17.60 16.65 -7.44
C GLY A 170 18.32 16.44 -8.78
N LYS A 171 19.66 16.33 -8.75
CA LYS A 171 20.48 16.17 -9.97
C LYS A 171 20.09 14.94 -10.80
N LYS A 172 19.71 13.82 -10.16
CA LYS A 172 19.31 12.60 -10.87
C LYS A 172 18.03 12.79 -11.67
N GLU A 173 17.05 13.49 -11.12
CA GLU A 173 15.80 13.81 -11.83
C GLU A 173 16.07 14.73 -13.03
N LYS A 174 16.92 15.74 -12.86
CA LYS A 174 17.33 16.63 -13.98
C LYS A 174 18.01 15.86 -15.13
N THR A 175 18.73 14.79 -14.82
CA THR A 175 19.49 14.01 -15.82
C THR A 175 18.67 12.86 -16.43
N LEU A 176 17.89 12.16 -15.63
CA LEU A 176 17.18 10.94 -16.03
C LEU A 176 15.68 11.16 -16.25
N GLY A 177 15.17 12.35 -15.94
CA GLY A 177 13.75 12.62 -15.82
C GLY A 177 13.16 12.05 -14.53
N TYR A 178 11.84 12.24 -14.37
CA TYR A 178 11.08 11.65 -13.29
C TYR A 178 11.09 10.12 -13.39
N PHE A 179 11.53 9.44 -12.33
CA PHE A 179 11.59 7.98 -12.25
C PHE A 179 11.32 7.52 -10.82
N LYS A 180 10.46 6.49 -10.68
CA LYS A 180 10.17 5.80 -9.43
C LYS A 180 10.65 4.35 -9.53
N ALA A 181 11.75 4.05 -8.85
CA ALA A 181 12.30 2.71 -8.76
C ALA A 181 11.49 1.87 -7.77
N PHE A 182 11.37 0.56 -8.02
CA PHE A 182 10.69 -0.41 -7.15
C PHE A 182 9.19 -0.20 -6.94
N LYS A 183 8.53 0.67 -7.72
CA LYS A 183 7.09 0.91 -7.56
C LYS A 183 6.28 -0.39 -7.60
N GLY A 184 6.52 -1.26 -8.59
CA GLY A 184 5.81 -2.52 -8.69
C GLY A 184 6.10 -3.50 -7.53
N LEU A 185 7.32 -3.48 -6.99
CA LEU A 185 7.64 -4.32 -5.82
C LEU A 185 6.92 -3.82 -4.57
N ASP A 186 6.84 -2.50 -4.41
CA ASP A 186 6.11 -1.86 -3.32
C ASP A 186 4.60 -2.19 -3.38
N GLU A 187 3.96 -2.05 -4.55
CA GLU A 187 2.56 -2.46 -4.75
C GLU A 187 2.35 -3.95 -4.48
N ALA A 188 3.28 -4.81 -4.90
CA ALA A 188 3.19 -6.26 -4.63
C ALA A 188 3.19 -6.57 -3.13
N VAL A 189 4.01 -5.86 -2.35
CA VAL A 189 4.10 -6.02 -0.90
C VAL A 189 2.86 -5.46 -0.20
N VAL A 190 2.38 -4.29 -0.62
CA VAL A 190 1.15 -3.70 -0.07
C VAL A 190 -0.05 -4.59 -0.37
N GLU A 191 -0.18 -5.10 -1.59
CA GLU A 191 -1.27 -5.99 -1.94
C GLU A 191 -1.17 -7.36 -1.23
N GLU A 192 0.04 -7.80 -0.90
CA GLU A 192 0.24 -8.99 -0.08
C GLU A 192 -0.22 -8.76 1.37
N ILE A 193 -0.01 -7.56 1.93
CA ILE A 193 -0.61 -7.16 3.22
C ILE A 193 -2.14 -7.22 3.11
N VAL A 194 -2.73 -6.68 2.04
CA VAL A 194 -4.17 -6.74 1.82
C VAL A 194 -4.65 -8.19 1.77
N LYS A 195 -4.01 -9.05 0.96
CA LYS A 195 -4.39 -10.45 0.81
C LYS A 195 -4.35 -11.23 2.12
N ARG A 196 -3.29 -11.05 2.93
CA ARG A 196 -3.12 -11.74 4.22
C ARG A 196 -4.12 -11.28 5.28
N TYR A 197 -4.46 -10.00 5.28
CA TYR A 197 -5.11 -9.38 6.45
C TYR A 197 -6.51 -8.82 6.20
N LEU A 198 -6.97 -8.69 4.95
CA LEU A 198 -8.33 -8.28 4.63
C LEU A 198 -9.40 -9.14 5.33
N PRO A 199 -9.28 -10.49 5.42
CA PRO A 199 -10.26 -11.29 6.15
C PRO A 199 -10.47 -10.83 7.60
N ARG A 200 -9.41 -10.42 8.30
CA ARG A 200 -9.47 -9.89 9.66
C ARG A 200 -10.10 -8.50 9.74
N VAL A 201 -9.89 -7.66 8.72
CA VAL A 201 -10.59 -6.36 8.60
C VAL A 201 -12.10 -6.58 8.47
N LEU A 202 -12.48 -7.52 7.60
CA LEU A 202 -13.89 -7.80 7.29
C LEU A 202 -14.60 -8.48 8.48
N GLU A 203 -13.96 -9.47 9.11
CA GLU A 203 -14.46 -10.14 10.31
C GLU A 203 -14.63 -9.17 11.49
N GLY A 204 -13.69 -8.23 11.66
CA GLY A 204 -13.74 -7.22 12.71
C GLY A 204 -14.73 -6.08 12.44
N ASN A 205 -15.38 -6.05 11.26
CA ASN A 205 -16.32 -5.00 10.89
C ASN A 205 -17.77 -5.46 11.13
N PRO A 206 -18.43 -5.01 12.21
CA PRO A 206 -19.75 -5.52 12.59
C PRO A 206 -20.84 -5.20 11.57
N PHE A 207 -20.61 -4.23 10.68
CA PHE A 207 -21.54 -3.85 9.62
C PHE A 207 -21.44 -4.74 8.37
N LEU A 208 -20.49 -5.69 8.36
CA LEU A 208 -20.27 -6.62 7.26
C LEU A 208 -20.53 -8.08 7.65
N ASN A 209 -20.96 -8.36 8.88
CA ASN A 209 -21.06 -9.72 9.41
C ASN A 209 -21.86 -10.69 8.53
N GLU A 210 -23.07 -10.32 8.10
CA GLU A 210 -23.91 -11.21 7.27
C GLU A 210 -23.24 -11.54 5.94
N GLU A 211 -22.66 -10.52 5.29
CA GLU A 211 -21.96 -10.67 4.02
C GLU A 211 -20.65 -11.45 4.19
N TYR A 212 -19.91 -11.24 5.28
CA TYR A 212 -18.68 -11.97 5.61
C TYR A 212 -18.98 -13.44 5.88
N VAL A 213 -20.03 -13.76 6.65
CA VAL A 213 -20.50 -15.14 6.87
C VAL A 213 -20.85 -15.82 5.56
N TRP A 214 -21.50 -15.09 4.63
CA TRP A 214 -21.69 -15.59 3.28
C TRP A 214 -20.34 -15.87 2.59
N GLN A 215 -19.40 -14.93 2.56
CA GLN A 215 -18.12 -15.10 1.85
C GLN A 215 -17.27 -16.30 2.30
N ILE A 216 -17.47 -16.78 3.53
CA ILE A 216 -16.77 -17.94 4.10
C ILE A 216 -17.60 -19.24 4.06
N SER A 217 -18.85 -19.20 3.59
CA SER A 217 -19.72 -20.37 3.50
C SER A 217 -19.30 -21.31 2.37
N GLU A 218 -19.64 -22.61 2.49
CA GLU A 218 -19.35 -23.61 1.47
C GLU A 218 -19.98 -23.24 0.12
N GLU A 219 -21.21 -22.70 0.15
CA GLU A 219 -21.90 -22.22 -1.04
C GLU A 219 -21.12 -21.09 -1.74
N ALA A 220 -20.61 -20.11 -0.99
CA ALA A 220 -19.80 -19.06 -1.58
C ALA A 220 -18.47 -19.59 -2.13
N GLN A 221 -17.84 -20.57 -1.49
CA GLN A 221 -16.63 -21.21 -2.02
C GLN A 221 -16.90 -21.93 -3.35
N ASN A 222 -18.07 -22.58 -3.48
CA ASN A 222 -18.51 -23.19 -4.74
C ASN A 222 -18.77 -22.13 -5.83
N VAL A 223 -19.39 -21.01 -5.46
CA VAL A 223 -19.59 -19.87 -6.38
C VAL A 223 -18.25 -19.28 -6.80
N LYS A 224 -17.30 -19.04 -5.87
CA LYS A 224 -15.94 -18.55 -6.17
C LYS A 224 -15.22 -19.50 -7.12
N THR A 225 -15.29 -20.81 -6.89
CA THR A 225 -14.67 -21.81 -7.77
C THR A 225 -15.22 -21.74 -9.19
N ARG A 226 -16.55 -21.62 -9.33
CA ARG A 226 -17.20 -21.48 -10.63
C ARG A 226 -16.80 -20.17 -11.34
N VAL A 227 -16.93 -19.04 -10.65
CA VAL A 227 -16.58 -17.71 -11.19
C VAL A 227 -15.10 -17.64 -11.57
N ALA A 228 -14.22 -18.23 -10.76
CA ALA A 228 -12.79 -18.30 -11.03
C ALA A 228 -12.49 -19.10 -12.30
N ALA A 229 -13.14 -20.25 -12.49
CA ALA A 229 -13.01 -21.06 -13.70
C ALA A 229 -13.51 -20.30 -14.96
N GLU A 230 -14.64 -19.60 -14.86
CA GLU A 230 -15.19 -18.78 -15.95
C GLU A 230 -14.26 -17.62 -16.36
N ASN A 231 -13.49 -17.08 -15.40
CA ASN A 231 -12.60 -15.93 -15.61
C ASN A 231 -11.11 -16.31 -15.76
N GLY A 232 -10.76 -17.60 -15.66
CA GLY A 232 -9.38 -18.06 -15.79
C GLY A 232 -8.44 -17.57 -14.68
N ILE A 233 -8.97 -17.37 -13.47
CA ILE A 233 -8.21 -16.97 -12.27
C ILE A 233 -8.25 -18.06 -11.21
N ASP A 234 -7.34 -18.00 -10.23
CA ASP A 234 -7.36 -18.89 -9.07
C ASP A 234 -8.50 -18.47 -8.12
N PRO A 235 -9.34 -19.41 -7.61
CA PRO A 235 -10.38 -19.08 -6.64
C PRO A 235 -9.88 -18.32 -5.39
N ALA A 236 -8.64 -18.57 -4.96
CA ALA A 236 -8.01 -17.87 -3.83
C ALA A 236 -7.73 -16.38 -4.12
N GLU A 237 -7.85 -15.94 -5.38
CA GLU A 237 -7.75 -14.53 -5.76
C GLU A 237 -9.06 -13.76 -5.59
N ILE A 238 -10.19 -14.46 -5.42
CA ILE A 238 -11.52 -13.84 -5.24
C ILE A 238 -11.82 -13.69 -3.75
N PHE A 239 -11.82 -12.45 -3.26
CA PHE A 239 -12.13 -12.18 -1.85
C PHE A 239 -13.62 -11.92 -1.59
N TRP A 240 -14.37 -11.50 -2.61
CA TRP A 240 -15.81 -11.27 -2.50
C TRP A 240 -16.56 -11.77 -3.74
N VAL A 241 -17.73 -12.37 -3.54
CA VAL A 241 -18.64 -12.76 -4.61
C VAL A 241 -20.10 -12.54 -4.20
N SER A 242 -20.91 -12.02 -5.13
CA SER A 242 -22.36 -11.93 -4.99
C SER A 242 -23.01 -13.31 -4.90
N LYS A 243 -24.20 -13.41 -4.30
CA LYS A 243 -24.92 -14.70 -4.12
C LYS A 243 -25.27 -15.38 -5.44
N ASP A 244 -25.57 -14.61 -6.48
CA ASP A 244 -25.84 -15.14 -7.83
C ASP A 244 -24.56 -15.31 -8.66
N GLY A 245 -23.41 -14.88 -8.13
CA GLY A 245 -22.10 -14.97 -8.76
C GLY A 245 -21.93 -14.12 -10.01
N LYS A 246 -22.78 -13.09 -10.22
CA LYS A 246 -22.63 -12.16 -11.35
C LYS A 246 -21.55 -11.12 -11.11
N ASP A 247 -21.45 -10.64 -9.87
CA ASP A 247 -20.43 -9.69 -9.44
C ASP A 247 -19.43 -10.37 -8.51
N PHE A 248 -18.15 -10.03 -8.64
CA PHE A 248 -17.07 -10.50 -7.78
C PHE A 248 -15.96 -9.46 -7.68
N GLU A 249 -15.13 -9.57 -6.64
CA GLU A 249 -13.94 -8.75 -6.44
C GLU A 249 -12.73 -9.65 -6.22
N SER A 250 -11.61 -9.27 -6.84
CA SER A 250 -10.35 -10.01 -6.76
C SER A 250 -9.19 -9.13 -6.31
N PHE A 251 -8.18 -9.72 -5.68
CA PHE A 251 -6.97 -8.99 -5.28
C PHE A 251 -6.25 -8.39 -6.49
N ALA A 252 -5.71 -7.19 -6.31
CA ALA A 252 -5.13 -6.41 -7.39
C ALA A 252 -3.76 -6.97 -7.85
N TYR A 253 -3.25 -6.44 -8.95
CA TYR A 253 -1.86 -6.57 -9.41
C TYR A 253 -1.27 -8.01 -9.40
N PRO A 254 -1.93 -9.00 -10.01
CA PRO A 254 -1.49 -10.41 -9.95
C PRO A 254 -0.08 -10.61 -10.52
N SER A 255 0.32 -9.86 -11.56
CA SER A 255 1.63 -10.04 -12.22
C SER A 255 2.82 -9.62 -11.34
N VAL A 256 2.70 -8.53 -10.58
CA VAL A 256 3.78 -8.09 -9.67
C VAL A 256 3.82 -8.97 -8.42
N ARG A 257 2.67 -9.40 -7.89
CA ARG A 257 2.58 -10.37 -6.78
C ARG A 257 3.22 -11.70 -7.14
N LYS A 258 2.98 -12.21 -8.35
CA LYS A 258 3.66 -13.42 -8.84
C LYS A 258 5.18 -13.31 -8.84
N THR A 259 5.72 -12.11 -9.07
CA THR A 259 7.16 -11.87 -8.99
C THR A 259 7.65 -11.90 -7.55
N LEU A 260 6.91 -11.29 -6.61
CA LEU A 260 7.20 -11.38 -5.18
C LEU A 260 7.19 -12.84 -4.68
N TYR A 261 6.18 -13.63 -5.05
CA TYR A 261 6.11 -15.04 -4.64
C TYR A 261 7.27 -15.86 -5.20
N TYR A 262 7.67 -15.64 -6.45
CA TYR A 262 8.83 -16.31 -7.02
C TYR A 262 10.15 -15.93 -6.33
N LEU A 263 10.31 -14.65 -5.95
CA LEU A 263 11.44 -14.22 -5.13
C LEU A 263 11.45 -14.96 -3.78
N ALA A 264 10.31 -14.98 -3.10
CA ALA A 264 10.17 -15.58 -1.78
C ALA A 264 10.46 -17.09 -1.80
N GLU A 265 9.85 -17.82 -2.74
CA GLU A 265 10.09 -19.25 -2.96
C GLU A 265 11.57 -19.55 -3.21
N THR A 266 12.22 -18.79 -4.10
CA THR A 266 13.62 -19.04 -4.47
C THR A 266 14.56 -18.71 -3.30
N ILE A 267 14.35 -17.59 -2.61
CA ILE A 267 15.17 -17.19 -1.45
C ILE A 267 15.01 -18.20 -0.32
N GLN A 268 13.79 -18.67 -0.07
CA GLN A 268 13.51 -19.71 0.92
C GLN A 268 14.25 -21.01 0.59
N THR A 269 14.16 -21.45 -0.68
CA THR A 269 14.84 -22.67 -1.17
C THR A 269 16.35 -22.59 -1.00
N ASP A 270 16.94 -21.42 -1.21
CA ASP A 270 18.39 -21.20 -1.06
C ASP A 270 18.84 -21.05 0.40
N ASN A 271 17.91 -20.74 1.30
CA ASN A 271 18.21 -20.42 2.70
C ASN A 271 17.23 -21.11 3.67
N PRO A 272 17.02 -22.45 3.57
CA PRO A 272 15.97 -23.15 4.33
C PRO A 272 16.20 -23.10 5.84
N ASP A 273 17.47 -23.08 6.29
CA ASP A 273 17.82 -22.98 7.71
C ASP A 273 17.48 -21.60 8.31
N ARG A 274 17.44 -20.57 7.45
CA ARG A 274 17.11 -19.19 7.84
C ARG A 274 15.62 -18.88 7.69
N PHE A 275 14.98 -19.48 6.69
CA PHE A 275 13.58 -19.26 6.37
C PHE A 275 12.85 -20.62 6.25
N PRO A 276 12.22 -21.08 7.34
CA PRO A 276 11.35 -22.26 7.34
C PRO A 276 10.21 -22.22 6.32
N SER A 277 9.75 -21.03 5.92
CA SER A 277 8.64 -20.87 4.96
C SER A 277 8.84 -19.68 4.01
N GLN A 278 8.10 -19.68 2.90
CA GLN A 278 8.06 -18.55 1.96
C GLN A 278 7.49 -17.30 2.64
N ASP A 279 6.56 -17.49 3.57
CA ASP A 279 5.93 -16.40 4.32
C ASP A 279 6.94 -15.62 5.15
N GLU A 280 7.93 -16.29 5.75
CA GLU A 280 8.98 -15.60 6.51
C GLU A 280 9.88 -14.73 5.62
N VAL A 281 10.05 -15.12 4.34
CA VAL A 281 10.74 -14.26 3.38
C VAL A 281 9.88 -13.06 3.02
N ILE A 282 8.59 -13.27 2.75
CA ILE A 282 7.64 -12.18 2.47
C ILE A 282 7.57 -11.20 3.64
N ASP A 283 7.61 -11.68 4.87
CA ASP A 283 7.65 -10.85 6.07
C ASP A 283 8.88 -9.93 6.09
N GLN A 284 10.02 -10.34 5.53
CA GLN A 284 11.17 -9.43 5.36
C GLN A 284 10.85 -8.27 4.42
N PHE A 285 10.10 -8.52 3.35
CA PHE A 285 9.67 -7.46 2.41
C PHE A 285 8.65 -6.52 3.06
N ILE A 286 7.67 -7.07 3.80
CA ILE A 286 6.68 -6.30 4.57
C ILE A 286 7.39 -5.42 5.61
N GLN A 287 8.31 -6.00 6.39
CA GLN A 287 9.09 -5.22 7.38
C GLN A 287 9.90 -4.12 6.71
N ALA A 288 10.54 -4.40 5.57
CA ALA A 288 11.33 -3.42 4.83
C ALA A 288 10.49 -2.28 4.24
N HIS A 289 9.22 -2.55 3.88
CA HIS A 289 8.28 -1.50 3.47
C HIS A 289 8.05 -0.49 4.62
N PHE A 290 7.88 -0.96 5.85
CA PHE A 290 7.66 -0.07 7.00
C PHE A 290 8.94 0.58 7.54
N ASN A 291 10.04 -0.16 7.69
CA ASN A 291 11.27 0.33 8.34
C ASN A 291 12.32 0.87 7.36
N GLY A 292 12.10 0.71 6.05
CA GLY A 292 12.98 1.22 5.00
C GLY A 292 14.31 0.49 4.84
N ARG A 293 14.54 -0.66 5.49
CA ARG A 293 15.79 -1.46 5.45
C ARG A 293 15.96 -2.28 4.16
N ILE A 294 15.94 -1.59 3.04
CA ILE A 294 16.00 -2.18 1.69
C ILE A 294 17.33 -2.88 1.35
N LEU A 295 18.43 -2.52 2.02
CA LEU A 295 19.73 -3.13 1.77
C LEU A 295 19.75 -4.63 2.11
N ASN A 296 19.03 -5.03 3.15
CA ASN A 296 18.91 -6.44 3.52
C ASN A 296 18.18 -7.24 2.43
N LEU A 297 17.16 -6.64 1.81
CA LEU A 297 16.48 -7.25 0.66
C LEU A 297 17.41 -7.37 -0.55
N ALA A 298 18.24 -6.36 -0.81
CA ALA A 298 19.22 -6.42 -1.88
C ALA A 298 20.18 -7.61 -1.72
N HIS A 299 20.72 -7.81 -0.51
CA HIS A 299 21.60 -8.94 -0.23
C HIS A 299 20.89 -10.30 -0.37
N LEU A 300 19.63 -10.41 0.09
CA LEU A 300 18.83 -11.64 -0.07
C LEU A 300 18.61 -11.96 -1.56
N VAL A 301 18.13 -10.97 -2.32
CA VAL A 301 17.84 -11.14 -3.74
C VAL A 301 19.11 -11.44 -4.54
N GLU A 302 20.19 -10.67 -4.35
CA GLU A 302 21.44 -10.92 -5.08
C GLU A 302 22.14 -12.21 -4.66
N GLY A 303 21.96 -12.62 -3.40
CA GLY A 303 22.39 -13.92 -2.88
C GLY A 303 21.78 -15.08 -3.66
N SER A 304 20.49 -15.01 -4.00
CA SER A 304 19.76 -16.08 -4.70
C SER A 304 19.78 -15.98 -6.23
N PHE A 305 19.72 -14.77 -6.77
CA PHE A 305 19.55 -14.51 -8.21
C PHE A 305 20.81 -13.99 -8.90
N GLY A 306 21.86 -13.66 -8.16
CA GLY A 306 23.08 -13.09 -8.71
C GLY A 306 23.13 -11.57 -8.66
N LYS A 307 24.34 -11.04 -8.84
CA LYS A 307 24.64 -9.62 -8.78
C LYS A 307 23.73 -8.81 -9.71
N ASP A 308 23.35 -7.60 -9.28
CA ASP A 308 22.48 -6.66 -10.00
C ASP A 308 21.02 -7.10 -10.16
N SER A 309 20.61 -8.29 -9.71
CA SER A 309 19.21 -8.74 -9.77
C SER A 309 18.27 -7.82 -9.00
N PHE A 310 18.73 -7.26 -7.87
CA PHE A 310 17.94 -6.29 -7.11
C PHE A 310 17.75 -4.97 -7.89
N ARG A 311 18.74 -4.56 -8.68
CA ARG A 311 18.61 -3.39 -9.56
C ARG A 311 17.58 -3.65 -10.67
N ILE A 312 17.48 -4.87 -11.20
CA ILE A 312 16.48 -5.21 -12.21
C ILE A 312 15.06 -5.17 -11.63
N LEU A 313 14.85 -5.62 -10.39
CA LEU A 313 13.57 -5.46 -9.69
C LEU A 313 13.10 -4.00 -9.64
N SER A 314 14.04 -3.05 -9.58
CA SER A 314 13.72 -1.62 -9.56
C SER A 314 13.02 -1.12 -10.81
N LEU A 315 13.08 -1.87 -11.91
CA LEU A 315 12.46 -1.56 -13.20
C LEU A 315 10.99 -2.01 -13.28
N MET A 316 10.52 -2.81 -12.31
CA MET A 316 9.12 -3.22 -12.24
C MET A 316 8.25 -2.00 -11.92
N ARG A 317 7.41 -1.61 -12.88
CA ARG A 317 6.51 -0.46 -12.77
C ARG A 317 5.22 -0.90 -12.09
N GLY A 318 4.62 0.00 -11.29
CA GLY A 318 3.51 -0.24 -10.38
C GLY A 318 2.47 -1.24 -10.88
N THR A 319 1.55 -0.76 -11.71
CA THR A 319 0.37 -1.51 -12.16
C THR A 319 0.56 -2.14 -13.56
N GLU A 320 1.73 -1.98 -14.17
CA GLU A 320 2.01 -2.40 -15.55
C GLU A 320 2.50 -3.85 -15.61
N SER A 321 1.59 -4.76 -15.97
CA SER A 321 1.86 -6.20 -16.10
C SER A 321 3.07 -6.52 -17.00
N GLY A 322 3.27 -5.78 -18.10
CA GLY A 322 4.38 -6.01 -19.03
C GLY A 322 5.76 -5.89 -18.38
N SER A 323 5.96 -4.88 -17.52
CA SER A 323 7.23 -4.69 -16.81
C SER A 323 7.48 -5.82 -15.79
N ALA A 324 6.42 -6.29 -15.12
CA ALA A 324 6.50 -7.41 -14.19
C ALA A 324 6.90 -8.70 -14.90
N TYR A 325 6.30 -9.00 -16.06
CA TYR A 325 6.66 -10.18 -16.85
C TYR A 325 8.13 -10.17 -17.30
N GLN A 326 8.63 -9.02 -17.77
CA GLN A 326 10.02 -8.88 -18.19
C GLN A 326 11.00 -9.10 -17.05
N VAL A 327 10.73 -8.50 -15.89
CA VAL A 327 11.55 -8.66 -14.68
C VAL A 327 11.50 -10.12 -14.20
N HIS A 328 10.32 -10.72 -14.16
CA HIS A 328 10.13 -12.11 -13.76
C HIS A 328 10.90 -13.08 -14.67
N ASP A 329 10.78 -12.92 -16.00
CA ASP A 329 11.49 -13.75 -16.97
C ASP A 329 13.01 -13.58 -16.86
N TYR A 330 13.50 -12.34 -16.65
CA TYR A 330 14.91 -12.08 -16.40
C TYR A 330 15.41 -12.85 -15.17
N LEU A 331 14.70 -12.79 -14.03
CA LEU A 331 15.08 -13.48 -12.81
C LEU A 331 15.12 -15.00 -13.00
N ARG A 332 14.14 -15.57 -13.71
CA ARG A 332 14.12 -16.99 -14.05
C ARG A 332 15.30 -17.39 -14.92
N LYS A 333 15.67 -16.56 -15.90
CA LYS A 333 16.84 -16.80 -16.76
C LYS A 333 18.13 -16.71 -15.95
N GLN A 334 18.31 -15.70 -15.11
CA GLN A 334 19.48 -15.59 -14.23
C GLN A 334 19.61 -16.79 -13.31
N ARG A 335 18.49 -17.26 -12.74
CA ARG A 335 18.50 -18.45 -11.88
C ARG A 335 18.94 -19.71 -12.61
N ARG A 336 18.62 -19.87 -13.90
CA ARG A 336 19.06 -21.03 -14.72
C ARG A 336 20.54 -21.01 -15.09
N LEU A 337 21.17 -19.84 -15.03
CA LEU A 337 22.60 -19.67 -15.37
C LEU A 337 23.51 -19.91 -14.17
N ARG A 338 22.93 -20.08 -12.97
CA ARG A 338 23.59 -20.51 -11.74
C ARG A 338 23.34 -22.00 -11.52
#